data_AF-A0A023G848-F1
#
_entry.id   AF-A0A023G848-F1
#
_cell.length_a   1.000
_cell.length_b   1.000
_cell.length_c   1.000
_cell.angle_alpha   90.00
_cell.angle_beta   90.00
_cell.angle_gamma   90.00
#
_symmetry.space_group_name_H-M   'P 1'
#
loop_
_entity.id
_entity.type
_entity.pdbx_description
1 polymer ?
#
loop_
_entity_poly.entity_id
_entity_poly.type
_entity_poly.pdbx_seq_one_letter_code
_entity_poly.pdbx_strand_id
1 'polypeptide(L)'
;MSILAISVITALLHVGGCYERRRYDVGARCDSGDDCYKHLCCVRMTEWEGNKCQIRNITAGNRCSEIHWPLGADNYDAYLGGCPCGGGLHCNMDGGRHGTCQLYP
;
A
#
# COMPACT_ATOMS: atom_id res chain seq x y z
N MET A 1 6.54 40.35 50.35
CA MET A 1 7.22 40.25 49.03
C MET A 1 6.67 39.01 48.35
N SER A 2 5.89 39.19 47.29
CA SER A 2 5.08 38.13 46.69
C SER A 2 5.91 37.29 45.71
N ILE A 3 5.82 35.97 45.89
CA ILE A 3 6.48 34.94 45.10
C ILE A 3 5.77 34.87 43.74
N LEU A 4 6.46 35.22 42.65
CA LEU A 4 5.95 34.96 41.29
C LEU A 4 6.56 33.66 40.78
N ALA A 5 5.81 32.58 40.97
CA ALA A 5 6.08 31.30 40.35
C ALA A 5 5.88 31.44 38.83
N ILE A 6 6.97 31.36 38.07
CA ILE A 6 6.91 31.34 36.60
C ILE A 6 6.52 29.92 36.21
N SER A 7 5.24 29.71 35.97
CA SER A 7 4.71 28.45 35.42
C SER A 7 5.24 28.27 34.00
N VAL A 8 6.31 27.49 33.84
CA VAL A 8 6.76 27.01 32.54
C VAL A 8 5.75 25.98 32.07
N ILE A 9 4.75 26.42 31.31
CA ILE A 9 3.84 25.52 30.60
C ILE A 9 4.63 24.96 29.43
N THR A 10 5.24 23.79 29.64
CA THR A 10 5.71 22.92 28.56
C THR A 10 4.47 22.46 27.79
N ALA A 11 4.04 23.27 26.83
CA ALA A 11 3.16 22.82 25.77
C ALA A 11 3.96 21.78 24.98
N LEU A 12 3.84 20.51 25.39
CA LEU A 12 4.12 19.37 24.54
C LEU A 12 3.20 19.48 23.32
N LEU A 13 3.70 20.20 22.33
CA LEU A 13 3.29 20.18 20.94
C LEU A 13 3.45 18.73 20.47
N HIS A 14 2.47 17.88 20.83
CA HIS A 14 2.11 16.73 20.05
C HIS A 14 1.51 17.30 18.77
N VAL A 15 2.37 17.81 17.89
CA VAL A 15 2.08 17.89 16.47
C VAL A 15 2.00 16.43 16.05
N GLY A 16 0.84 15.81 16.32
CA GLY A 16 0.37 14.69 15.55
C GLY A 16 0.26 15.22 14.14
N GLY A 17 1.39 15.18 13.41
CA GLY A 17 1.46 15.52 12.02
C GLY A 17 0.51 14.58 11.32
N CYS A 18 -0.73 15.02 11.16
CA CYS A 18 -1.65 14.48 10.18
C CYS A 18 -1.07 14.88 8.82
N TYR A 19 0.03 14.24 8.42
CA TYR A 19 0.39 14.15 7.03
C TYR A 19 -0.79 13.42 6.40
N GLU A 20 -1.73 14.16 5.82
CA GLU A 20 -2.67 13.58 4.87
C GLU A 20 -1.79 12.92 3.81
N ARG A 21 -1.63 11.59 3.89
CA ARG A 21 -0.97 10.84 2.83
C ARG A 21 -1.80 11.07 1.58
N ARG A 22 -1.26 11.87 0.67
CA ARG A 22 -1.87 12.10 -0.63
C ARG A 22 -1.93 10.75 -1.33
N ARG A 23 -3.15 10.27 -1.58
CA ARG A 23 -3.37 9.04 -2.35
C ARG A 23 -3.33 9.36 -3.84
N TYR A 24 -2.79 8.43 -4.62
CA TYR A 24 -2.55 8.60 -6.04
C TYR A 24 -3.42 7.66 -6.89
N ASP A 25 -3.68 8.10 -8.12
CA ASP A 25 -4.42 7.38 -9.15
C ASP A 25 -3.56 6.34 -9.89
N VAL A 26 -4.22 5.57 -10.77
CA VAL A 26 -3.58 4.57 -11.63
C VAL A 26 -2.39 5.14 -12.39
N GLY A 27 -1.28 4.39 -12.40
CA GLY A 27 -0.05 4.74 -13.11
C GLY A 27 0.86 5.72 -12.36
N ALA A 28 0.38 6.35 -11.29
CA ALA A 28 1.22 7.17 -10.42
C ALA A 28 2.23 6.32 -9.66
N ARG A 29 3.38 6.92 -9.34
CA ARG A 29 4.42 6.27 -8.53
C ARG A 29 3.94 6.08 -7.09
N CYS A 30 4.23 4.92 -6.52
CA CYS A 30 3.93 4.58 -5.13
C CYS A 30 5.14 3.91 -4.50
N ASP A 31 5.33 4.06 -3.20
CA ASP A 31 6.32 3.28 -2.45
C ASP A 31 5.63 2.16 -1.65
N SER A 32 4.35 2.36 -1.30
CA SER A 32 3.51 1.40 -0.58
C SER A 32 2.06 1.39 -1.10
N GLY A 33 1.29 0.36 -0.73
CA GLY A 33 -0.13 0.30 -1.03
C GLY A 33 -0.96 1.45 -0.44
N ASP A 34 -0.50 2.06 0.66
CA ASP A 34 -1.16 3.19 1.34
C ASP A 34 -1.12 4.48 0.50
N ASP A 35 -0.19 4.56 -0.44
CA ASP A 35 -0.04 5.70 -1.35
C ASP A 35 -1.10 5.68 -2.45
N CYS A 36 -1.79 4.56 -2.66
CA CYS A 36 -2.79 4.42 -3.71
C CYS A 36 -4.22 4.58 -3.15
N TYR A 37 -5.19 4.95 -4.01
CA TYR A 37 -6.60 4.90 -3.60
C TYR A 37 -7.03 3.50 -3.17
N LYS A 38 -8.03 3.39 -2.30
CA LYS A 38 -8.44 2.13 -1.64
C LYS A 38 -8.77 0.97 -2.60
N HIS A 39 -9.21 1.27 -3.82
CA HIS A 39 -9.53 0.28 -4.86
C HIS A 39 -8.32 -0.12 -5.71
N LEU A 40 -7.15 0.47 -5.43
CA LEU A 40 -5.88 0.24 -6.10
C LEU A 40 -4.92 -0.54 -5.18
N CYS A 41 -3.78 -0.91 -5.72
CA CYS A 41 -2.62 -1.38 -4.97
C CYS A 41 -1.33 -0.87 -5.62
N CYS A 42 -0.23 -0.91 -4.88
CA CYS A 42 1.08 -0.62 -5.43
C CYS A 42 1.69 -1.88 -6.06
N VAL A 43 2.12 -1.81 -7.32
CA VAL A 43 2.68 -2.96 -8.06
C VAL A 43 4.08 -2.62 -8.55
N ARG A 44 5.01 -3.57 -8.37
CA ARG A 44 6.32 -3.52 -8.99
C ARG A 44 6.18 -3.87 -10.48
N MET A 45 6.42 -2.90 -11.36
CA MET A 45 6.31 -3.09 -12.81
C MET A 45 7.58 -3.73 -13.35
N THR A 46 8.66 -2.95 -13.45
CA THR A 46 10.01 -3.38 -13.80
C THR A 46 11.00 -2.66 -12.88
N GLU A 47 12.28 -3.05 -12.93
CA GLU A 47 13.30 -2.35 -12.14
C GLU A 47 13.41 -0.87 -12.52
N TRP A 48 13.32 -0.58 -13.82
CA TRP A 48 13.45 0.77 -14.38
C TRP A 48 12.19 1.62 -14.20
N GLU A 49 11.00 1.05 -14.45
CA GLU A 49 9.74 1.80 -14.32
C GLU A 49 9.33 2.04 -12.86
N GLY A 50 9.89 1.25 -11.95
CA GLY A 50 9.57 1.33 -10.54
C GLY A 50 8.17 0.81 -10.20
N ASN A 51 7.65 1.31 -9.10
CA ASN A 51 6.39 0.89 -8.51
C ASN A 51 5.27 1.85 -8.92
N LYS A 52 4.11 1.31 -9.29
CA LYS A 52 2.97 2.11 -9.74
C LYS A 52 1.65 1.63 -9.15
N CYS A 53 0.73 2.58 -8.91
CA CYS A 53 -0.63 2.25 -8.51
C CYS A 53 -1.38 1.56 -9.66
N GLN A 54 -2.01 0.43 -9.38
CA GLN A 54 -2.77 -0.36 -10.34
C GLN A 54 -4.13 -0.76 -9.75
N ILE A 55 -5.10 -1.03 -10.62
CA ILE A 55 -6.43 -1.50 -10.21
C ILE A 55 -6.34 -2.93 -9.66
N ARG A 56 -7.05 -3.18 -8.55
CA ARG A 56 -7.28 -4.55 -8.07
C ARG A 56 -8.15 -5.31 -9.06
N ASN A 57 -7.73 -6.51 -9.45
CA ASN A 57 -8.45 -7.31 -10.41
C ASN A 57 -9.73 -7.88 -9.79
N ILE A 58 -10.87 -7.49 -10.35
CA ILE A 58 -12.20 -7.97 -9.93
C ILE A 58 -12.78 -9.03 -10.88
N THR A 59 -11.97 -9.50 -11.83
CA THR A 59 -12.38 -10.45 -12.86
C THR A 59 -11.66 -11.77 -12.66
N ALA A 60 -12.41 -12.88 -12.64
CA ALA A 60 -11.84 -14.21 -12.57
C ALA A 60 -10.98 -14.51 -13.83
N GLY A 61 -9.87 -15.22 -13.65
CA GLY A 61 -8.88 -15.52 -14.69
C GLY A 61 -7.80 -14.44 -14.86
N ASN A 62 -8.00 -13.22 -14.34
CA ASN A 62 -6.97 -12.19 -14.41
C ASN A 62 -5.79 -12.52 -13.50
N ARG A 63 -4.59 -12.07 -13.90
CA ARG A 63 -3.37 -12.24 -13.12
C ARG A 63 -3.46 -11.51 -11.78
N CYS A 64 -2.98 -12.12 -10.72
CA CYS A 64 -2.87 -11.52 -9.40
C CYS A 64 -1.53 -11.88 -8.74
N SER A 65 -1.24 -11.29 -7.58
CA SER A 65 -0.13 -11.72 -6.74
C SER A 65 -0.40 -11.41 -5.28
N GLU A 66 0.14 -12.25 -4.40
CA GLU A 66 0.18 -12.04 -2.95
C GLU A 66 1.62 -11.83 -2.45
N ILE A 67 2.60 -11.85 -3.35
CA ILE A 67 4.02 -11.71 -3.00
C ILE A 67 4.45 -10.25 -3.16
N HIS A 68 5.15 -9.71 -2.16
CA HIS A 68 5.64 -8.34 -2.16
C HIS A 68 7.14 -8.22 -2.52
N TRP A 69 7.53 -7.03 -2.96
CA TRP A 69 8.91 -6.61 -3.17
C TRP A 69 9.25 -5.42 -2.29
N PRO A 70 10.40 -5.41 -1.57
CA PRO A 70 11.40 -6.48 -1.52
C PRO A 70 10.91 -7.70 -0.72
N LEU A 71 11.43 -8.88 -1.04
CA LEU A 71 11.02 -10.13 -0.37
C LEU A 71 11.32 -10.06 1.13
N GLY A 72 10.33 -10.35 1.97
CA GLY A 72 10.48 -10.36 3.43
C GLY A 72 10.47 -8.98 4.09
N ALA A 73 10.05 -7.93 3.38
CA ALA A 73 9.76 -6.64 3.98
C ALA A 73 8.28 -6.55 4.39
N ASP A 74 8.01 -5.98 5.57
CA ASP A 74 6.66 -5.80 6.12
C ASP A 74 6.06 -4.40 5.83
N ASN A 75 6.83 -3.50 5.22
CA ASN A 75 6.53 -2.06 5.21
C ASN A 75 6.75 -1.35 3.85
N TYR A 76 7.13 -2.07 2.80
CA TYR A 76 7.41 -1.53 1.46
C TYR A 76 6.66 -2.36 0.42
N ASP A 77 5.34 -2.38 0.51
CA ASP A 77 4.54 -3.47 -0.08
C ASP A 77 4.10 -3.15 -1.51
N ALA A 78 5.02 -3.27 -2.46
CA ALA A 78 4.67 -3.35 -3.87
C ALA A 78 4.48 -4.83 -4.27
N TYR A 79 3.30 -5.18 -4.78
CA TYR A 79 3.02 -6.53 -5.24
C TYR A 79 3.85 -6.87 -6.49
N LEU A 80 4.38 -8.09 -6.55
CA LEU A 80 5.14 -8.61 -7.68
C LEU A 80 4.21 -9.22 -8.72
N GLY A 81 4.11 -8.61 -9.91
CA GLY A 81 3.40 -9.21 -11.04
C GLY A 81 1.89 -8.95 -11.12
N GLY A 82 1.31 -8.22 -10.16
CA GLY A 82 -0.06 -7.72 -10.24
C GLY A 82 -0.69 -7.45 -8.88
N CYS A 83 -1.81 -6.73 -8.86
CA CYS A 83 -2.56 -6.52 -7.62
C CYS A 83 -3.21 -7.80 -7.10
N PRO A 84 -3.46 -7.88 -5.78
CA PRO A 84 -4.33 -8.92 -5.23
C PRO A 84 -5.74 -8.76 -5.80
N CYS A 85 -6.48 -9.85 -5.79
CA CYS A 85 -7.84 -9.86 -6.29
C CYS A 85 -8.76 -9.01 -5.41
N GLY A 86 -9.72 -8.34 -6.05
CA GLY A 86 -10.81 -7.61 -5.39
C GLY A 86 -12.14 -8.33 -5.56
N GLY A 87 -13.22 -7.73 -5.06
CA GLY A 87 -14.58 -8.19 -5.35
C GLY A 87 -14.92 -9.58 -4.79
N GLY A 88 -14.24 -10.03 -3.74
CA GLY A 88 -14.47 -11.35 -3.14
C GLY A 88 -13.83 -12.50 -3.91
N LEU A 89 -12.95 -12.22 -4.88
CA LEU A 89 -12.12 -13.24 -5.54
C LEU A 89 -10.87 -13.52 -4.69
N HIS A 90 -10.39 -14.76 -4.75
CA HIS A 90 -9.14 -15.19 -4.13
C HIS A 90 -8.03 -15.31 -5.20
N CYS A 91 -6.79 -15.00 -4.83
CA CYS A 91 -5.65 -15.17 -5.72
C CYS A 91 -5.07 -16.58 -5.60
N ASN A 92 -5.37 -17.45 -6.56
CA ASN A 92 -4.78 -18.77 -6.60
C ASN A 92 -3.37 -18.69 -7.23
N MET A 93 -2.35 -18.71 -6.37
CA MET A 93 -0.94 -18.64 -6.75
C MET A 93 -0.48 -19.94 -7.45
N ASP A 94 0.29 -19.81 -8.54
CA ASP A 94 0.75 -20.96 -9.34
C ASP A 94 2.09 -21.57 -8.87
N GLY A 95 2.55 -21.18 -7.68
CA GLY A 95 3.88 -21.52 -7.14
C GLY A 95 5.00 -20.60 -7.65
N GLY A 96 4.69 -19.65 -8.54
CA GLY A 96 5.58 -18.61 -9.03
C GLY A 96 5.38 -17.26 -8.34
N ARG A 97 5.69 -16.18 -9.06
CA ARG A 97 5.54 -14.79 -8.57
C ARG A 97 4.13 -14.23 -8.76
N HIS A 98 3.24 -14.96 -9.41
CA HIS A 98 1.88 -14.52 -9.70
C HIS A 98 0.90 -15.69 -9.62
N GLY A 99 -0.38 -15.38 -9.73
CA GLY A 99 -1.47 -16.34 -9.74
C GLY A 99 -2.59 -15.87 -10.64
N THR A 100 -3.76 -16.49 -10.49
CA THR A 100 -5.00 -16.06 -11.16
C THR A 100 -6.12 -15.83 -10.15
N CYS A 101 -6.95 -14.81 -10.40
CA CYS A 101 -8.13 -14.57 -9.59
C CYS A 101 -9.17 -15.66 -9.84
N GLN A 102 -9.67 -16.25 -8.78
CA GLN A 102 -10.68 -17.30 -8.82
C GLN A 102 -11.80 -16.98 -7.84
N LEU A 103 -13.01 -17.46 -8.12
CA LEU A 103 -14.07 -17.46 -7.12
C LEU A 103 -13.61 -18.35 -5.96
N TYR A 104 -13.93 -17.97 -4.73
CA TYR A 104 -13.73 -18.88 -3.59
C TYR A 104 -14.45 -20.21 -3.91
N PRO A 105 -13.80 -21.36 -3.68
CA PRO A 105 -14.44 -22.65 -3.80
C PRO A 105 -15.59 -22.81 -2.80
#